data_AF-A0A7X7DS69-F1
#
_entry.id   AF-A0A7X7DS69-F1
#
_cell.length_a   1.000
_cell.length_b   1.000
_cell.length_c   1.000
_cell.angle_alpha   90.00
_cell.angle_beta   90.00
_cell.angle_gamma   90.00
#
_symmetry.space_group_name_H-M   'P 1'
#
loop_
_entity.id
_entity.type
_entity.pdbx_description
1 polymer ?
#
loop_
_entity_poly.entity_id
_entity_poly.type
_entity_poly.pdbx_seq_one_letter_code
_entity_poly.pdbx_strand_id
1 'polypeptide(L)'
;YAKRNETSIIHFKITDAWIKSWVLIETKFRGSASYDAVNPTFGGKYLQNVQFDVESAYAQWGMYLNVSAQVSNVTNPASVENPDPEIDVVARINAGWLFQSFGRSAYFRAKGSQGIWFQRWGDN
;
A
#
# COMPACT_ATOMS: atom_id res chain seq x y z
N TYR A 1 -19.63 7.05 14.01
CA TYR A 1 -18.97 7.71 12.86
C TYR A 1 -17.76 6.88 12.46
N ALA A 2 -17.43 6.84 11.17
CA ALA A 2 -16.26 6.11 10.67
C ALA A 2 -14.97 6.72 11.26
N LYS A 3 -14.01 5.87 11.59
CA LYS A 3 -12.64 6.24 11.98
C LYS A 3 -11.77 6.36 10.73
N ARG A 4 -10.72 7.17 10.81
CA ARG A 4 -9.68 7.26 9.79
C ARG A 4 -8.36 6.77 10.36
N ASN A 5 -7.61 5.98 9.61
CA ASN A 5 -6.22 5.70 9.90
C ASN A 5 -5.36 5.78 8.64
N GLU A 6 -4.06 5.91 8.85
CA GLU A 6 -3.05 5.92 7.82
C GLU A 6 -1.90 5.01 8.24
N THR A 7 -1.23 4.39 7.27
CA THR A 7 0.00 3.66 7.54
C THR A 7 1.14 4.63 7.83
N SER A 8 2.24 4.12 8.39
CA SER A 8 3.52 4.82 8.26
C SER A 8 3.89 4.99 6.78
N ILE A 9 4.78 5.94 6.51
CA ILE A 9 5.36 6.09 5.17
C ILE A 9 6.19 4.84 4.88
N ILE A 10 5.81 4.15 3.81
CA ILE A 10 6.56 3.00 3.31
C ILE A 10 7.52 3.50 2.26
N HIS A 11 8.81 3.20 2.47
CA HIS A 11 9.91 3.81 1.75
C HIS A 11 10.71 2.73 1.03
N PHE A 12 10.75 2.83 -0.30
CA PHE A 12 11.66 2.07 -1.13
C PHE A 12 12.77 2.99 -1.65
N LYS A 13 14.02 2.57 -1.45
CA LYS A 13 15.18 3.38 -1.79
C LYS A 13 16.31 2.50 -2.31
N ILE A 14 16.90 2.92 -3.44
CA ILE A 14 18.15 2.38 -3.96
C ILE A 14 19.19 3.49 -3.88
N THR A 15 20.34 3.18 -3.29
CA THR A 15 21.48 4.09 -3.16
C THR A 15 22.69 3.54 -3.89
N ASP A 16 23.64 4.42 -4.17
CA ASP A 16 24.90 4.03 -4.78
C ASP A 16 25.65 3.00 -3.91
N ALA A 17 26.34 2.08 -4.56
CA ALA A 17 27.06 1.01 -3.89
C ALA A 17 28.20 1.55 -3.00
N TRP A 18 28.84 2.63 -3.43
CA TRP A 18 30.02 3.25 -2.82
C TRP A 18 29.65 4.47 -1.98
N ILE A 19 28.72 5.29 -2.45
CA ILE A 19 28.29 6.52 -1.77
C ILE A 19 26.84 6.37 -1.30
N LYS A 20 26.64 5.82 -0.09
CA LYS A 20 25.28 5.52 0.44
C LYS A 20 24.36 6.75 0.60
N SER A 21 24.91 7.96 0.59
CA SER A 21 24.13 9.20 0.60
C SER A 21 23.54 9.54 -0.78
N TRP A 22 24.10 9.00 -1.87
CA TRP A 22 23.59 9.23 -3.22
C TRP A 22 22.38 8.34 -3.47
N VAL A 23 21.24 8.99 -3.64
CA VAL A 23 19.96 8.34 -3.92
C VAL A 23 19.83 8.19 -5.43
N LEU A 24 19.74 6.95 -5.88
CA LEU A 24 19.59 6.62 -7.29
C LEU A 24 18.11 6.57 -7.67
N ILE A 25 17.32 5.90 -6.83
CA ILE A 25 15.87 5.72 -7.02
C ILE A 25 15.20 5.78 -5.64
N GLU A 26 14.10 6.51 -5.54
CA GLU A 26 13.31 6.62 -4.32
C GLU A 26 11.81 6.63 -4.65
N THR A 27 11.03 5.89 -3.89
CA THR A 27 9.59 6.14 -3.78
C THR A 27 9.10 6.00 -2.36
N LYS A 28 8.19 6.90 -1.99
CA LYS A 28 7.50 6.91 -0.71
C LYS A 28 6.01 6.81 -0.98
N PHE A 29 5.33 5.94 -0.24
CA PHE A 29 3.90 5.76 -0.37
C PHE A 29 3.24 5.48 0.97
N ARG A 30 1.95 5.80 1.05
CA ARG A 30 1.12 5.69 2.25
C ARG A 30 -0.23 5.10 1.89
N GLY A 31 -0.72 4.19 2.72
CA GLY A 31 -2.11 3.73 2.67
C GLY A 31 -2.96 4.51 3.66
N SER A 32 -4.19 4.85 3.29
CA SER A 32 -5.19 5.40 4.21
C SER A 32 -6.53 4.68 4.08
N ALA A 33 -7.29 4.62 5.17
CA ALA A 33 -8.61 4.01 5.15
C ALA A 33 -9.60 4.70 6.09
N SER A 34 -10.87 4.64 5.70
CA SER A 34 -12.01 4.98 6.53
C SER A 34 -12.74 3.70 6.95
N TYR A 35 -12.66 3.38 8.24
CA TYR A 35 -13.03 2.08 8.81
C TYR A 35 -13.94 2.26 10.04
N ASP A 36 -14.37 1.15 10.63
CA ASP A 36 -15.26 1.10 11.80
C ASP A 36 -16.58 1.86 11.56
N ALA A 37 -16.98 1.99 10.29
CA ALA A 37 -18.29 2.51 9.95
C ALA A 37 -19.34 1.49 10.37
N VAL A 38 -20.43 1.95 10.98
CA VAL A 38 -21.53 1.12 11.49
C VAL A 38 -22.85 1.67 10.97
N ASN A 39 -23.79 0.77 10.68
CA ASN A 39 -25.15 1.13 10.30
C ASN A 39 -26.10 0.87 11.50
N PRO A 40 -27.07 1.74 11.80
CA PRO A 40 -28.02 1.51 12.89
C PRO A 40 -28.97 0.32 12.66
N THR A 41 -29.21 -0.03 11.40
CA THR A 41 -30.17 -1.04 10.96
C THR A 41 -29.50 -2.36 10.58
N PHE A 42 -28.26 -2.31 10.09
CA PHE A 42 -27.50 -3.48 9.66
C PHE A 42 -26.24 -3.67 10.51
N GLY A 43 -26.00 -4.90 10.95
CA GLY A 43 -24.82 -5.27 11.73
C GLY A 43 -23.51 -5.08 10.97
N GLY A 44 -22.40 -5.41 11.65
CA GLY A 44 -21.06 -5.42 11.05
C GLY A 44 -20.31 -4.09 11.07
N LYS A 45 -19.16 -4.11 10.40
CA LYS A 45 -18.21 -3.02 10.22
C LYS A 45 -17.97 -2.82 8.74
N TYR A 46 -18.03 -1.57 8.30
CA TYR A 46 -17.88 -1.22 6.90
C TYR A 46 -16.57 -0.47 6.66
N LEU A 47 -15.96 -0.75 5.51
CA LEU A 47 -14.76 -0.09 5.02
C LEU A 47 -15.17 0.86 3.90
N GLN A 48 -15.31 2.15 4.23
CA GLN A 48 -15.89 3.14 3.31
C GLN A 48 -14.93 3.58 2.21
N ASN A 49 -13.64 3.67 2.56
CA ASN A 49 -12.60 4.09 1.64
C ASN A 49 -11.30 3.37 1.96
N VAL A 50 -10.55 3.02 0.92
CA VAL A 50 -9.15 2.60 0.97
C VAL A 50 -8.43 3.36 -0.13
N GLN A 51 -7.43 4.13 0.24
CA GLN A 51 -6.65 4.95 -0.66
C GLN A 51 -5.17 4.61 -0.54
N PHE A 52 -4.48 4.67 -1.67
CA PHE A 52 -3.04 4.46 -1.77
C PHE A 52 -2.42 5.67 -2.47
N ASP A 53 -1.54 6.37 -1.77
CA ASP A 53 -0.93 7.61 -2.23
C ASP A 53 0.58 7.40 -2.43
N VAL A 54 1.08 7.86 -3.57
CA VAL A 54 2.53 7.96 -3.82
C VAL A 54 2.95 9.39 -3.47
N GLU A 55 3.59 9.55 -2.30
CA GLU A 55 4.04 10.84 -1.79
C GLU A 55 5.26 11.38 -2.55
N SER A 56 6.16 10.48 -2.97
CA SER A 56 7.30 10.84 -3.82
C SER A 56 7.67 9.70 -4.76
N ALA A 57 8.16 10.09 -5.94
CA ALA A 57 8.79 9.20 -6.90
C ALA A 57 9.96 9.94 -7.54
N TYR A 58 11.15 9.35 -7.48
CA TYR A 58 12.38 9.90 -7.99
C TYR A 58 13.20 8.79 -8.66
N ALA A 59 13.75 9.11 -9.83
CA ALA A 59 14.74 8.31 -10.50
C ALA A 59 15.81 9.24 -11.08
N GLN A 60 17.07 8.92 -10.86
CA GLN A 60 18.20 9.64 -11.43
C GLN A 60 18.24 9.46 -12.97
N TRP A 61 18.92 10.38 -13.65
CA TRP A 61 19.11 10.31 -15.10
C TRP A 61 19.66 8.95 -15.55
N GLY A 62 19.05 8.39 -16.61
CA GLY A 62 19.38 7.05 -17.13
C GLY A 62 18.72 5.88 -16.39
N MET A 63 17.90 6.16 -15.38
CA MET A 63 17.16 5.17 -14.59
C MET A 63 15.64 5.31 -14.80
N TYR A 64 14.90 4.26 -14.46
CA TYR A 64 13.44 4.27 -14.47
C TYR A 64 12.88 3.80 -13.13
N LEU A 65 11.68 4.29 -12.82
CA LEU A 65 10.88 3.87 -11.68
C LEU A 65 9.41 3.82 -12.13
N ASN A 66 8.82 2.63 -12.05
CA ASN A 66 7.41 2.38 -12.29
C ASN A 66 6.78 1.87 -11.00
N VAL A 67 5.81 2.60 -10.48
CA VAL A 67 5.03 2.19 -9.30
C VAL A 67 3.59 2.01 -9.75
N SER A 68 3.02 0.84 -9.45
CA SER A 68 1.63 0.53 -9.71
C SER A 68 1.00 -0.05 -8.45
N ALA A 69 -0.25 0.32 -8.15
CA ALA A 69 -1.01 -0.27 -7.07
C ALA A 69 -2.19 -1.03 -7.63
N GLN A 70 -2.41 -2.23 -7.11
CA GLN A 70 -3.57 -3.05 -7.44
C GLN A 70 -4.35 -3.35 -6.17
N VAL A 71 -5.66 -3.06 -6.21
CA VAL A 71 -6.61 -3.58 -5.24
C VAL A 71 -6.94 -5.03 -5.62
N SER A 72 -6.83 -5.93 -4.67
CA SER A 72 -7.01 -7.38 -4.85
C SER A 72 -7.76 -7.99 -3.66
N ASN A 73 -8.28 -9.20 -3.84
CA ASN A 73 -8.89 -10.01 -2.77
C ASN A 73 -9.93 -9.26 -1.93
N VAL A 74 -10.88 -8.58 -2.58
CA VAL A 74 -12.04 -8.02 -1.89
C VAL A 74 -12.89 -9.18 -1.39
N THR A 75 -12.86 -9.44 -0.09
CA THR A 75 -13.54 -10.57 0.55
C THR A 75 -14.28 -10.11 1.79
N ASN A 76 -15.27 -10.88 2.23
CA ASN A 76 -15.91 -10.70 3.52
C ASN A 76 -15.79 -12.02 4.29
N PRO A 77 -14.80 -12.16 5.19
CA PRO A 77 -14.64 -13.38 6.00
C PRO A 77 -15.71 -13.53 7.09
N ALA A 78 -16.49 -12.48 7.37
CA ALA A 78 -17.56 -12.51 8.37
C ALA A 78 -18.91 -12.91 7.77
N SER A 79 -19.94 -13.05 8.62
CA SER A 79 -21.28 -13.42 8.17
C SER A 79 -21.93 -12.28 7.37
N VAL A 80 -22.96 -12.61 6.60
CA VAL A 80 -23.71 -11.62 5.79
C VAL A 80 -24.46 -10.63 6.70
N GLU A 81 -24.88 -11.06 7.88
CA GLU A 81 -25.58 -10.24 8.87
C GLU A 81 -24.63 -9.32 9.64
N ASN A 82 -23.35 -9.66 9.72
CA ASN A 82 -22.30 -8.90 10.39
C ASN A 82 -21.05 -8.81 9.51
N PRO A 83 -21.12 -8.09 8.37
CA PRO A 83 -19.99 -7.99 7.45
C PRO A 83 -18.77 -7.35 8.11
N ASP A 84 -17.58 -7.79 7.70
CA ASP A 84 -16.30 -7.18 8.04
C ASP A 84 -15.36 -7.33 6.84
N PRO A 85 -15.53 -6.50 5.81
CA PRO A 85 -14.85 -6.66 4.54
C PRO A 85 -13.34 -6.46 4.70
N GLU A 86 -12.58 -7.23 3.94
CA GLU A 86 -11.14 -7.23 3.88
C GLU A 86 -10.69 -6.98 2.43
N ILE A 87 -9.68 -6.14 2.26
CA ILE A 87 -9.12 -5.74 0.96
C ILE A 87 -7.60 -5.82 1.06
N ASP A 88 -6.97 -6.46 0.09
CA ASP A 88 -5.52 -6.43 -0.08
C ASP A 88 -5.12 -5.37 -1.11
N VAL A 89 -4.15 -4.53 -0.79
CA VAL A 89 -3.55 -3.60 -1.76
C VAL A 89 -2.10 -4.00 -1.98
N VAL A 90 -1.74 -4.28 -3.23
CA VAL A 90 -0.38 -4.64 -3.62
C VAL A 90 0.22 -3.54 -4.46
N ALA A 91 1.23 -2.86 -3.92
CA ALA A 91 2.00 -1.88 -4.65
C ALA A 91 3.25 -2.54 -5.25
N ARG A 92 3.27 -2.69 -6.57
CA ARG A 92 4.39 -3.24 -7.33
C ARG A 92 5.29 -2.11 -7.80
N ILE A 93 6.57 -2.24 -7.46
CA ILE A 93 7.64 -1.32 -7.78
C ILE A 93 8.57 -2.04 -8.73
N ASN A 94 8.78 -1.46 -9.92
CA ASN A 94 9.77 -1.90 -10.88
C ASN A 94 10.71 -0.73 -11.15
N ALA A 95 11.98 -0.90 -10.82
CA ALA A 95 12.98 0.13 -10.96
C ALA A 95 14.24 -0.45 -11.61
N GLY A 96 15.05 0.38 -12.25
CA GLY A 96 16.27 -0.12 -12.89
C GLY A 96 16.94 0.87 -13.83
N TRP A 97 17.92 0.35 -14.57
CA TRP A 97 18.68 1.03 -15.62
C TRP A 97 19.16 -0.01 -16.65
N LEU A 98 19.95 0.43 -17.63
CA LEU A 98 20.30 -0.34 -18.84
C LEU A 98 20.75 -1.79 -18.61
N PHE A 99 21.35 -2.11 -17.46
CA PHE A 99 21.91 -3.44 -17.15
C PHE A 99 21.40 -4.07 -15.85
N GLN A 100 20.50 -3.41 -15.11
CA GLN A 100 19.99 -3.94 -13.83
C GLN A 100 18.53 -3.54 -13.61
N SER A 101 17.74 -4.49 -13.11
CA SER A 101 16.34 -4.27 -12.75
C SER A 101 16.06 -4.82 -11.36
N PHE A 102 15.20 -4.12 -10.62
CA PHE A 102 14.78 -4.44 -9.27
C PHE A 102 13.26 -4.44 -9.22
N GLY A 103 12.70 -5.57 -8.78
CA GLY A 103 11.28 -5.71 -8.51
C GLY A 103 11.04 -5.82 -7.02
N ARG A 104 10.13 -5.01 -6.47
CA ARG A 104 9.64 -5.15 -5.10
C ARG A 104 8.14 -4.95 -5.04
N SER A 105 7.49 -5.69 -4.17
CA SER A 105 6.08 -5.52 -3.84
C SER A 105 5.91 -5.11 -2.38
N ALA A 106 5.11 -4.10 -2.12
CA ALA A 106 4.61 -3.77 -0.78
C ALA A 106 3.17 -4.22 -0.64
N TYR A 107 2.91 -5.03 0.38
CA TYR A 107 1.59 -5.58 0.66
C TYR A 107 0.95 -4.83 1.81
N PHE A 108 -0.27 -4.37 1.57
CA PHE A 108 -1.13 -3.74 2.56
C PHE A 108 -2.42 -4.54 2.67
N ARG A 109 -3.02 -4.45 3.85
CA ARG A 109 -4.35 -4.98 4.08
C ARG A 109 -5.19 -3.94 4.76
N ALA A 110 -6.43 -3.84 4.33
CA ALA A 110 -7.44 -3.01 4.96
C ALA A 110 -8.62 -3.88 5.38
N LYS A 111 -9.16 -3.62 6.57
CA LYS A 111 -10.30 -4.35 7.11
C LYS A 111 -11.30 -3.40 7.76
N GLY A 112 -12.59 -3.68 7.61
CA GLY A 112 -13.68 -2.88 8.15
C GLY A 112 -13.51 -2.59 9.65
N SER A 113 -13.11 -3.58 10.44
CA SER A 113 -12.91 -3.44 11.88
C SER A 113 -11.57 -2.84 12.31
N GLN A 114 -10.54 -2.83 11.45
CA GLN A 114 -9.15 -2.55 11.85
C GLN A 114 -8.48 -1.39 11.09
N GLY A 115 -9.06 -0.93 9.98
CA GLY A 115 -8.42 0.06 9.12
C GLY A 115 -7.37 -0.56 8.21
N ILE A 116 -6.43 0.25 7.70
CA ILE A 116 -5.34 -0.21 6.84
C ILE A 116 -4.02 -0.37 7.59
N TRP A 117 -3.23 -1.37 7.24
CA TRP A 117 -1.87 -1.55 7.73
C TRP A 117 -0.95 -2.12 6.65
N PHE A 118 0.34 -1.84 6.78
CA PHE A 118 1.38 -2.50 6.01
C PHE A 118 1.60 -3.91 6.56
N GLN A 119 1.57 -4.91 5.69
CA GLN A 119 1.81 -6.29 6.08
C GLN A 119 3.28 -6.67 5.95
N ARG A 120 3.83 -6.50 4.74
CA ARG A 120 5.18 -6.97 4.42
C ARG A 120 5.67 -6.46 3.09
N TRP A 121 6.98 -6.57 2.91
CA TRP A 121 7.62 -6.56 1.59
C TRP A 121 7.60 -7.97 1.00
N GLY A 122 7.61 -8.04 -0.33
CA GLY A 122 7.86 -9.27 -1.09
C GLY A 122 8.63 -8.96 -2.36
N ASP A 123 9.17 -9.98 -3.00
CA ASP A 123 9.74 -9.89 -4.34
C ASP A 123 8.61 -9.92 -5.38
N ASN A 124 8.88 -9.35 -6.56
CA ASN A 124 7.95 -9.45 -7.70
C ASN A 124 8.02 -10.83 -8.33
#